data_AF-A0A914Q4W2-F1
#
_entry.id   AF-A0A914Q4W2-F1
#
_cell.length_a   1.000
_cell.length_b   1.000
_cell.length_c   1.000
_cell.angle_alpha   90.00
_cell.angle_beta   90.00
_cell.angle_gamma   90.00
#
_symmetry.space_group_name_H-M   'P 1'
#
loop_
_entity.id
_entity.type
_entity.pdbx_description
1 polymer ?
#
loop_
_entity_poly.entity_id
_entity_poly.type
_entity_poly.pdbx_seq_one_letter_code
_entity_poly.pdbx_strand_id
1 'polypeptide(L)'
;MNPKQQHEELNVFIDRFEKTAKQATAGLEEPVVKQKMLEEFLLKLDSDLAFYVRDKEPADYETAVEHARKIDVLLKLKKMRATENENDKMNDLEELADRLAERMRLYGPGRNPQNSNGW
;
A
#
# COMPACT_ATOMS: atom_id res chain seq x y z
N MET A 1 16.77 -17.70 -7.01
CA MET A 1 15.91 -18.00 -5.84
C MET A 1 15.55 -16.67 -5.21
N ASN A 2 14.33 -16.16 -5.41
CA ASN A 2 13.87 -14.97 -4.69
C ASN A 2 13.54 -15.40 -3.26
N PRO A 3 14.16 -14.82 -2.22
CA PRO A 3 13.67 -15.02 -0.88
C PRO A 3 12.27 -14.40 -0.84
N LYS A 4 11.25 -15.26 -0.71
CA LYS A 4 9.91 -14.81 -0.34
C LYS A 4 10.08 -14.01 0.94
N GLN A 5 9.93 -12.69 0.86
CA GLN A 5 9.77 -11.85 2.04
C GLN A 5 8.60 -12.47 2.79
N GLN A 6 8.88 -13.15 3.90
CA GLN A 6 7.84 -13.68 4.76
C GLN A 6 7.12 -12.43 5.28
N HIS A 7 5.91 -12.19 4.79
CA HIS A 7 5.06 -11.15 5.34
C HIS A 7 4.80 -11.53 6.80
N GLU A 8 5.47 -10.82 7.70
CA GLU A 8 5.21 -10.90 9.12
C GLU A 8 3.77 -10.41 9.37
N GLU A 9 3.05 -11.09 10.26
CA GLU A 9 1.73 -10.62 10.65
C GLU A 9 1.84 -9.26 11.35
N LEU A 10 0.96 -8.33 10.98
CA LEU A 10 0.99 -6.95 11.49
C LEU A 10 1.06 -6.88 13.02
N ASN A 11 0.34 -7.76 13.74
CA ASN A 11 0.37 -7.78 15.21
C ASN A 11 1.75 -8.16 15.77
N VAL A 12 2.43 -9.13 15.14
CA VAL A 12 3.79 -9.54 15.54
C VAL A 12 4.79 -8.41 15.27
N PHE A 13 4.64 -7.72 14.13
CA PHE A 13 5.41 -6.53 13.82
C PHE A 13 5.22 -5.43 14.87
N ILE A 14 3.98 -5.09 15.23
CA ILE A 14 3.65 -4.07 16.25
C ILE A 14 4.29 -4.44 17.59
N ASP A 15 4.11 -5.67 18.06
CA ASP A 15 4.66 -6.11 19.35
C ASP A 15 6.19 -6.02 19.40
N ARG A 16 6.86 -6.39 18.30
CA ARG A 16 8.32 -6.24 18.18
C ARG A 16 8.72 -4.77 18.13
N PHE A 17 8.02 -3.98 17.33
CA PHE A 17 8.27 -2.55 17.15
C PHE A 17 8.19 -1.82 18.50
N GLU A 18 7.13 -2.03 19.28
CA GLU A 18 6.95 -1.37 20.57
C GLU A 18 8.08 -1.70 21.55
N LYS A 19 8.54 -2.95 21.58
CA LYS A 19 9.68 -3.35 22.44
C LYS A 19 10.95 -2.60 22.07
N THR A 20 11.25 -2.49 20.78
CA THR A 20 12.43 -1.78 20.29
C THR A 20 12.30 -0.27 20.46
N ALA A 21 11.13 0.28 20.14
CA ALA A 21 10.84 1.71 20.25
C ALA A 21 10.95 2.19 21.70
N LYS A 22 10.34 1.47 22.66
CA LYS A 22 10.43 1.80 24.10
C LYS A 22 11.87 1.87 24.61
N GLN A 23 12.76 1.01 24.11
CA GLN A 23 14.18 1.06 24.44
C GLN A 23 14.89 2.25 23.79
N ALA A 24 14.59 2.52 22.51
CA ALA A 24 15.23 3.58 21.73
C ALA A 24 14.80 4.99 22.16
N THR A 25 13.60 5.13 22.73
CA THR A 25 13.05 6.42 23.17
C THR A 25 13.14 6.64 24.68
N ALA A 26 13.79 5.73 25.42
CA ALA A 26 13.98 5.86 26.85
C ALA A 26 14.77 7.13 27.20
N GLY A 27 14.23 7.96 28.09
CA GLY A 27 14.85 9.21 28.52
C GLY A 27 14.59 10.41 27.61
N LEU A 28 13.79 10.26 26.55
CA LEU A 28 13.30 11.40 25.76
C LEU A 28 12.02 11.99 26.37
N GLU A 29 11.76 13.26 26.05
CA GLU A 29 10.51 13.92 26.42
C GLU A 29 9.32 13.30 25.66
N GLU A 30 8.18 13.16 26.35
CA GLU A 30 6.96 12.54 25.82
C GLU A 30 6.51 13.03 24.41
N PRO A 31 6.50 14.34 24.08
CA PRO A 31 6.15 14.78 22.73
C PRO A 31 7.12 14.26 21.66
N VAL A 32 8.41 14.19 21.99
CA VAL A 32 9.45 13.67 21.08
C VAL A 32 9.29 12.17 20.90
N VAL A 33 8.94 11.44 21.98
CA VAL A 33 8.65 10.00 21.92
C VAL A 33 7.50 9.73 20.95
N LYS A 34 6.37 10.43 21.12
CA LYS A 34 5.16 10.25 20.30
C LYS A 34 5.45 10.48 18.81
N GLN A 35 6.14 11.57 18.49
CA GLN A 35 6.50 11.88 17.11
C GLN A 35 7.45 10.84 16.51
N LYS A 36 8.52 10.47 17.23
CA LYS A 36 9.47 9.46 16.75
C LYS A 36 8.82 8.09 16.57
N MET A 37 7.92 7.70 17.48
CA MET A 37 7.20 6.44 17.36
C MET A 37 6.32 6.41 16.10
N LEU A 38 5.62 7.50 15.78
CA LEU A 38 4.84 7.60 14.55
C LEU A 38 5.73 7.51 13.31
N GLU A 39 6.79 8.33 13.23
CA GLU A 39 7.70 8.38 12.09
C GLU A 39 8.36 7.02 11.82
N GLU A 40 8.91 6.40 12.87
CA GLU A 40 9.57 5.10 12.77
C GLU A 40 8.59 3.98 12.43
N PHE A 41 7.36 4.04 12.96
CA PHE A 41 6.32 3.07 12.63
C PHE A 41 5.96 3.15 11.15
N LEU A 42 5.67 4.35 10.63
CA LEU A 42 5.34 4.56 9.22
C LEU A 42 6.50 4.28 8.25
N LEU A 43 7.74 4.35 8.72
CA LEU A 43 8.94 4.02 7.93
C LEU A 43 9.14 2.51 7.82
N LYS A 44 8.87 1.76 8.90
CA LYS A 44 9.13 0.31 8.98
C LYS A 44 7.93 -0.56 8.64
N LEU A 45 6.74 0.03 8.57
CA LEU A 45 5.52 -0.65 8.16
C LEU A 45 5.63 -1.15 6.71
N ASP A 46 4.99 -2.27 6.41
CA ASP A 46 4.88 -2.83 5.06
C ASP A 46 4.41 -1.75 4.06
N SER A 47 5.00 -1.70 2.87
CA SER A 47 4.80 -0.59 1.92
C SER A 47 3.34 -0.41 1.51
N ASP A 48 2.59 -1.50 1.37
CA ASP A 48 1.18 -1.43 1.00
C ASP A 48 0.37 -0.82 2.13
N LEU A 49 0.62 -1.26 3.38
CA LEU A 49 -0.03 -0.71 4.57
C LEU A 49 0.38 0.74 4.81
N ALA A 50 1.66 1.07 4.68
CA ALA A 50 2.20 2.41 4.89
C ALA A 50 1.56 3.43 3.94
N PHE A 51 1.33 3.05 2.67
CA PHE A 51 0.62 3.90 1.72
C PHE A 51 -0.78 4.28 2.22
N TYR A 52 -1.60 3.29 2.60
CA TYR A 52 -2.98 3.55 3.05
C TYR A 52 -3.05 4.23 4.42
N VAL A 53 -2.12 3.93 5.32
CA VAL A 53 -2.08 4.57 6.64
C VAL A 53 -1.69 6.05 6.48
N ARG A 54 -0.71 6.38 5.62
CA ARG A 54 -0.33 7.78 5.36
C ARG A 54 -1.45 8.59 4.70
N ASP A 55 -2.25 7.98 3.82
CA ASP A 55 -3.46 8.60 3.24
C ASP A 55 -4.49 9.05 4.28
N LYS A 56 -4.46 8.48 5.49
CA LYS A 56 -5.35 8.87 6.60
C LYS A 56 -4.77 9.93 7.53
N GLU A 57 -3.55 10.40 7.27
CA GLU A 57 -2.88 11.45 8.05
C GLU A 57 -3.02 11.25 9.58
N PRO A 58 -2.57 10.10 10.13
CA PRO A 58 -2.69 9.83 11.56
C PRO A 58 -1.91 10.87 12.37
N ALA A 59 -2.56 11.40 13.41
CA ALA A 59 -1.96 12.42 14.29
C ALA A 59 -0.91 11.84 15.26
N ASP A 60 -1.04 10.57 15.61
CA ASP A 60 -0.18 9.87 16.56
C ASP A 60 0.01 8.38 16.20
N TYR A 61 0.93 7.75 16.93
CA TYR A 61 1.26 6.35 16.76
C TYR A 61 0.05 5.43 16.99
N GLU A 62 -0.73 5.68 18.05
CA GLU A 62 -1.90 4.85 18.37
C GLU A 62 -2.93 4.85 17.22
N THR A 63 -3.20 6.03 16.66
CA THR A 63 -4.10 6.21 15.51
C THR A 63 -3.54 5.51 14.26
N ALA A 64 -2.24 5.61 14.01
CA ALA A 64 -1.59 4.91 12.90
C ALA A 64 -1.70 3.39 13.01
N VAL A 65 -1.55 2.83 14.22
CA VAL A 65 -1.71 1.39 14.50
C VAL A 65 -3.16 0.96 14.26
N GLU A 66 -4.14 1.74 14.72
CA GLU A 66 -5.55 1.44 14.50
C GLU A 66 -5.89 1.41 12.99
N HIS A 67 -5.41 2.38 12.22
CA HIS A 67 -5.56 2.39 10.77
C HIS A 67 -4.89 1.20 10.12
N ALA A 68 -3.65 0.87 10.51
CA ALA A 68 -2.93 -0.27 9.97
C ALA A 68 -3.72 -1.57 10.18
N ARG A 69 -4.28 -1.79 11.38
CA ARG A 69 -5.11 -2.98 11.70
C ARG A 69 -6.37 -3.04 10.84
N LYS A 70 -7.06 -1.92 10.66
CA LYS A 70 -8.26 -1.85 9.80
C LYS A 70 -7.92 -2.21 8.36
N ILE A 71 -6.85 -1.64 7.80
CA ILE A 71 -6.43 -1.91 6.42
C ILE A 71 -5.97 -3.37 6.27
N ASP A 72 -5.21 -3.92 7.21
CA ASP A 72 -4.76 -5.33 7.16
C ASP A 72 -5.93 -6.31 7.09
N VAL A 73 -6.99 -6.07 7.88
CA VAL A 73 -8.23 -6.86 7.80
C VAL A 73 -8.87 -6.74 6.42
N LEU A 74 -8.98 -5.53 5.86
CA LEU A 74 -9.57 -5.32 4.53
C LEU A 74 -8.76 -5.99 3.41
N LEU A 75 -7.42 -5.93 3.48
CA LEU A 75 -6.54 -6.59 2.51
C LEU A 75 -6.63 -8.11 2.61
N LYS A 76 -6.71 -8.66 3.83
CA LYS A 76 -6.93 -10.10 4.05
C LYS A 76 -8.29 -10.55 3.51
N LEU A 77 -9.35 -9.80 3.79
CA LEU A 77 -10.69 -10.08 3.25
C LEU A 77 -10.72 -10.04 1.71
N LYS A 78 -10.05 -9.05 1.10
CA LYS A 78 -9.92 -8.97 -0.36
C LYS A 78 -9.18 -10.18 -0.93
N LYS A 79 -8.07 -10.59 -0.30
CA LYS A 79 -7.31 -11.79 -0.69
C LYS A 79 -8.16 -13.06 -0.58
N MET A 80 -8.91 -13.23 0.52
CA MET A 80 -9.83 -14.36 0.72
C MET A 80 -10.90 -14.42 -0.36
N ARG A 81 -11.55 -13.29 -0.68
CA ARG A 81 -12.52 -13.22 -1.77
C ARG A 81 -11.91 -13.54 -3.13
N ALA A 82 -10.70 -13.06 -3.40
CA ALA A 82 -9.99 -13.36 -4.64
C ALA A 82 -9.54 -14.84 -4.76
N THR A 83 -9.43 -15.56 -3.64
CA THR A 83 -9.21 -17.02 -3.63
C THR A 83 -10.50 -17.82 -3.71
N GLU A 84 -11.62 -17.29 -3.24
CA GLU A 84 -12.95 -17.92 -3.37
C GLU A 84 -13.57 -17.71 -4.76
N ASN A 85 -13.30 -16.56 -5.41
CA ASN A 85 -13.74 -16.25 -6.77
C ASN A 85 -12.64 -16.49 -7.81
N GLU A 86 -12.14 -17.73 -7.94
CA GLU A 86 -11.31 -18.09 -9.10
C GLU A 86 -12.02 -17.86 -10.45
N ASN A 87 -13.36 -17.75 -10.45
CA ASN A 87 -14.16 -17.37 -11.62
C ASN A 87 -14.18 -15.85 -11.91
N ASP A 88 -13.97 -14.94 -10.94
CA ASP A 88 -13.93 -13.48 -11.22
C ASP A 88 -12.55 -12.99 -11.66
N LYS A 89 -11.48 -13.76 -11.41
CA LYS A 89 -10.13 -13.40 -11.89
C LYS A 89 -10.06 -13.31 -13.41
N MET A 90 -10.90 -14.03 -14.15
CA MET A 90 -11.01 -13.86 -15.61
C MET A 90 -11.66 -12.53 -15.98
N ASN A 91 -12.71 -12.10 -15.25
CA ASN A 91 -13.39 -10.82 -15.48
C ASN A 91 -12.46 -9.62 -15.18
N ASP A 92 -11.70 -9.66 -14.09
CA ASP A 92 -10.76 -8.58 -13.73
C ASP A 92 -9.59 -8.46 -14.73
N LEU A 93 -9.15 -9.57 -15.33
CA LEU A 93 -8.10 -9.58 -16.35
C LEU A 93 -8.60 -9.06 -17.70
N GLU A 94 -9.82 -9.42 -18.11
CA GLU A 94 -10.47 -8.84 -19.29
C GLU A 94 -10.71 -7.34 -19.09
N GLU A 95 -11.20 -6.90 -17.93
CA GLU A 95 -11.45 -5.49 -17.67
C GLU A 95 -10.15 -4.66 -17.62
N LEU A 96 -9.06 -5.22 -17.08
CA LEU A 96 -7.73 -4.60 -17.13
C LEU A 96 -7.16 -4.57 -18.55
N ALA A 97 -7.37 -5.60 -19.36
CA ALA A 97 -6.95 -5.65 -20.76
C ALA A 97 -7.71 -4.61 -21.61
N ASP A 98 -9.03 -4.49 -21.41
CA ASP A 98 -9.88 -3.51 -22.10
C ASP A 98 -9.53 -2.08 -21.69
N ARG A 99 -9.30 -1.81 -20.39
CA ARG A 99 -8.85 -0.49 -19.93
C ARG A 99 -7.45 -0.15 -20.46
N LEU A 100 -6.56 -1.13 -20.60
CA LEU A 100 -5.24 -0.92 -21.20
C LEU A 100 -5.34 -0.64 -22.70
N ALA A 101 -6.21 -1.36 -23.43
CA ALA A 101 -6.47 -1.14 -24.85
C ALA A 101 -7.12 0.23 -25.11
N GLU A 102 -8.11 0.65 -24.32
CA GLU A 102 -8.76 1.96 -24.40
C GLU A 102 -7.73 3.08 -24.11
N ARG A 103 -6.85 2.89 -23.13
CA ARG A 103 -5.77 3.83 -22.82
C ARG A 103 -4.76 3.94 -23.95
N MET A 104 -4.40 2.84 -24.62
CA MET A 104 -3.53 2.88 -25.81
C MET A 104 -4.23 3.51 -27.03
N ARG A 105 -5.56 3.42 -27.13
CA ARG A 105 -6.34 4.11 -28.16
C ARG A 105 -6.32 5.64 -27.97
N LEU A 106 -6.36 6.10 -26.72
CA LEU A 106 -6.35 7.52 -26.35
C LEU A 106 -4.95 8.15 -26.38
N TYR A 107 -3.89 7.36 -26.14
CA TYR A 107 -2.49 7.83 -26.11
C TYR A 107 -1.60 7.23 -27.21
N GLY A 108 -2.21 6.63 -28.24
CA GLY A 108 -1.47 6.22 -29.42
C GLY A 108 -0.77 7.45 -30.02
N PRO A 109 0.55 7.38 -30.34
CA PRO A 109 1.23 8.47 -31.02
C PRO A 109 0.45 8.78 -32.30
N GLY A 110 0.03 10.02 -32.43
CA GLY A 110 -0.87 10.46 -33.49
C GLY A 110 -0.45 9.90 -34.84
N ARG A 111 -1.37 9.16 -35.48
CA ARG A 111 -1.44 9.17 -36.94
C ARG A 111 -1.72 10.63 -37.31
N ASN A 112 -0.63 11.33 -37.62
CA ASN A 112 -0.60 12.70 -38.09
C ASN A 112 -1.55 12.84 -39.31
N PRO A 113 -2.71 13.49 -39.21
CA PRO A 113 -3.54 13.78 -40.38
C PRO A 113 -3.09 15.12 -40.94
N GLN A 114 -1.86 15.20 -41.45
CA GLN A 114 -1.37 16.39 -42.13
C GLN A 114 -0.18 16.04 -43.03
N ASN A 115 -0.48 15.49 -44.19
CA ASN A 115 0.22 15.83 -45.42
C ASN A 115 -0.73 15.73 -46.62
N SER A 116 -1.73 16.60 -46.62
CA SER A 116 -2.39 17.03 -47.83
C SER A 116 -1.64 18.26 -48.37
N ASN A 117 -1.24 18.16 -49.64
CA ASN A 117 -0.71 19.16 -50.57
C ASN A 117 0.81 19.32 -50.71
N GLY A 118 1.27 18.94 -51.91
CA GLY A 118 2.23 19.73 -52.69
C GLY A 118 3.18 18.89 -53.53
N TRP A 119 2.73 18.41 -54.70
CA TRP A 119 3.32 18.54 -56.05
C TRP A 119 2.33 17.98 -57.08
#